data_AF-A0A7S0SXA6-F1
#
_entry.id   AF-A0A7S0SXA6-F1
#
_cell.length_a   1.000
_cell.length_b   1.000
_cell.length_c   1.000
_cell.angle_alpha   90.00
_cell.angle_beta   90.00
_cell.angle_gamma   90.00
#
_symmetry.space_group_name_H-M   'P 1'
#
loop_
_entity.id
_entity.type
_entity.pdbx_description
1 polymer ?
#
loop_
_entity_poly.entity_id
_entity_poly.type
_entity_poly.pdbx_seq_one_letter_code
_entity_poly.pdbx_strand_id
1 'polypeptide(L)'
;TFKDAEIRTRAGTAGAVEAVVAAMRAHASDASVQARACGALRNLTKGGAEAEENRTRAGDAGAIEATVAAMLAHAAHEELQERACGVLRNLTTSSVQNESRAFNAGAIEAVVTAMSVHADCALVQETASVAMRNLTGGNVKYTARAGISGAVEALVEAMRRHTESPGVQSSVMCALYFLTEDNVENTTRALHAGAKRLAKAALKAHPSNKRVVREARDLLTHIG
;
A
#
# COMPACT_ATOMS: atom_id res chain seq x y z
N THR A 1 20.39 1.37 -9.46
CA THR A 1 21.23 1.78 -10.61
C THR A 1 20.66 1.17 -11.89
N PHE A 2 21.05 1.65 -13.08
CA PHE A 2 20.64 1.07 -14.37
C PHE A 2 20.96 -0.44 -14.45
N LYS A 3 22.09 -0.87 -13.88
CA LYS A 3 22.49 -2.29 -13.77
C LYS A 3 21.48 -3.12 -12.98
N ASP A 4 20.96 -2.59 -11.87
CA ASP A 4 19.99 -3.32 -11.05
C ASP A 4 18.67 -3.52 -11.82
N ALA A 5 18.28 -2.56 -12.65
CA ALA A 5 17.08 -2.67 -13.49
C ALA A 5 17.22 -3.81 -14.51
N GLU A 6 18.33 -3.83 -15.24
CA GLU A 6 18.63 -4.88 -16.21
C GLU A 6 18.67 -6.28 -15.57
N ILE A 7 19.27 -6.39 -14.37
CA ILE A 7 19.29 -7.66 -13.60
C ILE A 7 17.88 -8.13 -13.26
N ARG A 8 16.99 -7.22 -12.85
CA ARG A 8 15.59 -7.56 -12.54
C ARG A 8 14.83 -8.03 -13.77
N THR A 9 14.99 -7.36 -14.91
CA THR A 9 14.37 -7.77 -16.17
C THR A 9 14.87 -9.15 -16.58
N ARG A 10 16.18 -9.39 -16.53
CA ARG A 10 16.79 -10.70 -16.84
C ARG A 10 16.29 -11.81 -15.91
N ALA A 11 16.22 -11.54 -14.61
CA ALA A 11 15.68 -12.49 -13.65
C ALA A 11 14.21 -12.83 -13.95
N GLY A 12 13.40 -11.83 -14.29
CA GLY A 12 12.02 -12.03 -14.74
C GLY A 12 11.94 -12.90 -15.99
N THR A 13 12.75 -12.63 -17.01
CA THR A 13 12.77 -13.44 -18.24
C THR A 13 13.24 -14.89 -18.00
N ALA A 14 13.99 -15.12 -16.93
CA ALA A 14 14.46 -16.45 -16.54
C ALA A 14 13.45 -17.22 -15.66
N GLY A 15 12.22 -16.71 -15.48
CA GLY A 15 11.17 -17.37 -14.71
C GLY A 15 11.25 -17.16 -13.19
N ALA A 16 12.03 -16.17 -12.73
CA ALA A 16 12.20 -15.95 -11.29
C ALA A 16 10.89 -15.53 -10.60
N VAL A 17 10.01 -14.82 -11.31
CA VAL A 17 8.72 -14.37 -10.75
C VAL A 17 7.83 -15.57 -10.45
N GLU A 18 7.68 -16.46 -11.43
CA GLU A 18 6.88 -17.69 -11.35
C GLU A 18 7.43 -18.63 -10.28
N ALA A 19 8.75 -18.78 -10.21
CA ALA A 19 9.42 -19.59 -9.19
C ALA A 19 9.15 -19.06 -7.77
N VAL A 20 9.18 -17.73 -7.58
CA VAL A 20 8.88 -17.13 -6.27
C VAL A 20 7.42 -17.34 -5.89
N VAL A 21 6.47 -17.18 -6.82
CA VAL A 21 5.04 -17.43 -6.54
C VAL A 21 4.78 -18.91 -6.25
N ALA A 22 5.45 -19.83 -6.96
CA ALA A 22 5.39 -21.25 -6.68
C ALA A 22 5.90 -21.57 -5.26
N ALA A 23 7.01 -20.96 -4.84
CA ALA A 23 7.55 -21.11 -3.48
C ALA A 23 6.58 -20.57 -2.42
N MET A 24 5.91 -19.44 -2.66
CA MET A 24 4.87 -18.93 -1.76
C MET A 24 3.74 -19.95 -1.55
N ARG A 25 3.29 -20.61 -2.63
CA ARG A 25 2.23 -21.63 -2.55
C ARG A 25 2.69 -22.88 -1.83
N ALA A 26 3.89 -23.38 -2.15
CA ALA A 26 4.45 -24.59 -1.55
C ALA A 26 4.73 -24.45 -0.05
N HIS A 27 5.03 -23.22 0.41
CA HIS A 27 5.40 -22.93 1.79
C HIS A 27 4.44 -21.93 2.44
N ALA A 28 3.14 -22.05 2.16
CA ALA A 28 2.11 -21.11 2.61
C ALA A 28 2.04 -20.93 4.14
N SER A 29 2.38 -21.98 4.91
CA SER A 29 2.37 -21.95 6.38
C SER A 29 3.64 -21.35 7.02
N ASP A 30 4.70 -21.10 6.25
CA ASP A 30 5.96 -20.57 6.78
C ASP A 30 6.05 -19.05 6.54
N ALA A 31 5.76 -18.27 7.59
CA ALA A 31 5.79 -16.81 7.54
C ALA A 31 7.15 -16.25 7.10
N SER A 32 8.24 -16.93 7.44
CA SER A 32 9.61 -16.54 7.12
C SER A 32 9.91 -16.73 5.62
N VAL A 33 9.40 -17.81 5.02
CA VAL A 33 9.47 -18.01 3.57
C VAL A 33 8.59 -17.01 2.84
N GLN A 34 7.36 -16.77 3.32
CA GLN A 34 6.47 -15.74 2.76
C GLN A 34 7.14 -14.36 2.77
N ALA A 35 7.75 -13.95 3.89
CA ALA A 35 8.42 -12.66 3.99
C ALA A 35 9.57 -12.52 2.98
N ARG A 36 10.38 -13.57 2.81
CA ARG A 36 11.47 -13.59 1.81
C ARG A 36 10.92 -13.53 0.38
N ALA A 37 9.86 -14.27 0.10
CA ALA A 37 9.22 -14.28 -1.21
C ALA A 37 8.59 -12.92 -1.56
N CYS A 38 7.85 -12.29 -0.65
CA CYS A 38 7.34 -10.92 -0.83
C CYS A 38 8.49 -9.91 -1.02
N GLY A 39 9.60 -10.07 -0.29
CA GLY A 39 10.79 -9.25 -0.49
C GLY A 39 11.38 -9.40 -1.90
N ALA A 40 11.48 -10.62 -2.41
CA ALA A 40 11.94 -10.90 -3.76
C ALA A 40 10.99 -10.32 -4.83
N LEU A 41 9.67 -10.53 -4.70
CA LEU A 41 8.67 -9.98 -5.61
C LEU A 41 8.68 -8.45 -5.62
N ARG A 42 8.73 -7.82 -4.44
CA ARG A 42 8.82 -6.36 -4.31
C ARG A 42 10.06 -5.85 -5.03
N ASN A 43 11.19 -6.53 -4.91
CA ASN A 43 12.39 -6.15 -5.63
C ASN A 43 12.22 -6.31 -7.13
N LEU A 44 11.81 -7.48 -7.62
CA LEU A 44 11.64 -7.78 -9.06
C LEU A 44 10.67 -6.85 -9.78
N THR A 45 9.67 -6.34 -9.07
CA THR A 45 8.58 -5.49 -9.60
C THR A 45 8.82 -3.99 -9.38
N LYS A 46 9.94 -3.62 -8.73
CA LYS A 46 10.31 -2.22 -8.47
C LYS A 46 10.92 -1.58 -9.71
N GLY A 47 10.46 -0.38 -10.04
CA GLY A 47 11.01 0.44 -11.12
C GLY A 47 9.93 1.18 -11.91
N GLY A 48 10.36 1.88 -12.95
CA GLY A 48 9.50 2.56 -13.90
C GLY A 48 8.96 1.62 -14.97
N ALA A 49 9.06 2.04 -16.24
CA ALA A 49 8.60 1.27 -17.39
C ALA A 49 9.33 -0.07 -17.54
N GLU A 50 10.59 -0.16 -17.12
CA GLU A 50 11.41 -1.37 -17.21
C GLU A 50 10.92 -2.54 -16.33
N ALA A 51 10.11 -2.23 -15.31
CA ALA A 51 9.53 -3.24 -14.42
C ALA A 51 8.11 -3.66 -14.84
N GLU A 52 7.54 -3.07 -15.90
CA GLU A 52 6.17 -3.35 -16.34
C GLU A 52 5.99 -4.80 -16.73
N GLU A 53 6.92 -5.36 -17.50
CA GLU A 53 6.87 -6.76 -17.91
C GLU A 53 6.90 -7.71 -16.70
N ASN A 54 7.70 -7.38 -15.67
CA ASN A 54 7.73 -8.16 -14.43
C ASN A 54 6.45 -7.99 -13.61
N ARG A 55 5.82 -6.82 -13.60
CA ARG A 55 4.51 -6.60 -12.95
C ARG A 55 3.40 -7.39 -13.63
N THR A 56 3.39 -7.42 -14.97
CA THR A 56 2.45 -8.23 -15.75
C THR A 56 2.66 -9.71 -15.49
N ARG A 57 3.89 -10.22 -15.58
CA ARG A 57 4.23 -11.61 -15.25
C ARG A 57 3.82 -11.98 -13.83
N ALA A 58 4.08 -11.12 -12.86
CA ALA A 58 3.71 -11.37 -11.46
C ALA A 58 2.19 -11.43 -11.29
N GLY A 59 1.46 -10.52 -11.95
CA GLY A 59 0.00 -10.58 -12.05
C GLY A 59 -0.44 -11.94 -12.58
N ASP A 60 0.01 -12.31 -13.77
CA ASP A 60 -0.35 -13.56 -14.46
C ASP A 60 0.01 -14.82 -13.68
N ALA A 61 1.14 -14.83 -12.98
CA ALA A 61 1.55 -15.93 -12.11
C ALA A 61 0.66 -16.07 -10.86
N GLY A 62 -0.18 -15.07 -10.54
CA GLY A 62 -1.04 -15.03 -9.37
C GLY A 62 -0.33 -14.56 -8.09
N ALA A 63 0.64 -13.65 -8.24
CA ALA A 63 1.41 -13.10 -7.12
C ALA A 63 0.55 -12.25 -6.18
N ILE A 64 -0.50 -11.60 -6.70
CA ILE A 64 -1.39 -10.74 -5.92
C ILE A 64 -2.19 -11.59 -4.94
N GLU A 65 -2.84 -12.63 -5.43
CA GLU A 65 -3.64 -13.56 -4.64
C GLU A 65 -2.77 -14.29 -3.60
N ALA A 66 -1.57 -14.73 -3.99
CA ALA A 66 -0.62 -15.33 -3.06
C ALA A 66 -0.16 -14.35 -1.96
N THR A 67 0.10 -13.09 -2.33
CA THR A 67 0.50 -12.04 -1.37
C THR A 67 -0.62 -11.73 -0.39
N VAL A 68 -1.86 -11.57 -0.85
CA VAL A 68 -3.00 -11.31 0.03
C VAL A 68 -3.26 -12.49 0.96
N ALA A 69 -3.20 -13.73 0.46
CA ALA A 69 -3.33 -14.92 1.29
C ALA A 69 -2.24 -14.98 2.38
N ALA A 70 -0.98 -14.66 2.04
CA ALA A 70 0.11 -14.60 3.00
C ALA A 70 -0.09 -13.51 4.07
N MET A 71 -0.57 -12.32 3.67
CA MET A 71 -0.89 -11.23 4.61
C MET A 71 -1.93 -11.67 5.65
N LEU A 72 -3.00 -12.33 5.19
CA LEU A 72 -4.09 -12.79 6.05
C LEU A 72 -3.66 -13.94 6.97
N ALA A 73 -2.92 -14.91 6.45
CA ALA A 73 -2.46 -16.07 7.21
C ALA A 73 -1.46 -15.69 8.31
N HIS A 74 -0.67 -14.63 8.09
CA HIS A 74 0.46 -14.24 8.94
C HIS A 74 0.36 -12.77 9.36
N ALA A 75 -0.84 -12.35 9.77
CA ALA A 75 -1.17 -10.96 10.09
C ALA A 75 -0.26 -10.33 11.16
N ALA A 76 0.30 -11.13 12.08
CA ALA A 76 1.19 -10.66 13.15
C ALA A 76 2.67 -10.57 12.75
N HIS A 77 3.06 -11.02 11.55
CA HIS A 77 4.46 -11.02 11.11
C HIS A 77 4.82 -9.68 10.43
N GLU A 78 5.34 -8.72 11.21
CA GLU A 78 5.55 -7.33 10.77
C GLU A 78 6.32 -7.19 9.46
N GLU A 79 7.47 -7.86 9.32
CA GLU A 79 8.30 -7.77 8.12
C GLU A 79 7.58 -8.30 6.86
N LEU A 80 6.71 -9.30 7.02
CA LEU A 80 5.92 -9.81 5.92
C LEU A 80 4.88 -8.77 5.50
N GLN A 81 4.21 -8.14 6.47
CA GLN A 81 3.21 -7.11 6.18
C GLN A 81 3.83 -5.90 5.45
N GLU A 82 5.00 -5.41 5.89
CA GLU A 82 5.73 -4.32 5.22
C GLU A 82 6.05 -4.69 3.77
N ARG A 83 6.63 -5.87 3.55
CA ARG A 83 7.03 -6.32 2.21
C ARG A 83 5.82 -6.58 1.32
N ALA A 84 4.77 -7.19 1.85
CA ALA A 84 3.54 -7.52 1.12
C ALA A 84 2.77 -6.25 0.70
N CYS A 85 2.64 -5.25 1.56
CA CYS A 85 2.14 -3.93 1.16
C CYS A 85 3.00 -3.33 0.05
N GLY A 86 4.32 -3.53 0.10
CA GLY A 86 5.25 -3.12 -0.95
C GLY A 86 5.02 -3.84 -2.29
N VAL A 87 4.71 -5.14 -2.26
CA VAL A 87 4.33 -5.91 -3.45
C VAL A 87 3.03 -5.36 -4.05
N LEU A 88 1.97 -5.20 -3.24
CA LEU A 88 0.69 -4.66 -3.70
C LEU A 88 0.85 -3.29 -4.33
N ARG A 89 1.56 -2.37 -3.66
CA ARG A 89 1.91 -1.06 -4.20
C ARG A 89 2.52 -1.16 -5.59
N ASN A 90 3.52 -2.02 -5.77
CA ASN A 90 4.21 -2.14 -7.05
C ASN A 90 3.27 -2.72 -8.12
N LEU A 91 2.60 -3.83 -7.83
CA LEU A 91 1.79 -4.56 -8.81
C LEU A 91 0.56 -3.80 -9.26
N THR A 92 -0.03 -2.96 -8.41
CA THR A 92 -1.18 -2.12 -8.76
C THR A 92 -0.80 -0.74 -9.30
N THR A 93 0.49 -0.46 -9.50
CA THR A 93 0.88 0.79 -10.15
C THR A 93 0.54 0.74 -11.63
N SER A 94 -0.44 1.55 -12.06
CA SER A 94 -0.81 1.77 -13.46
C SER A 94 -1.27 0.51 -14.21
N SER A 95 -1.87 -0.46 -13.50
CA SER A 95 -2.33 -1.72 -14.09
C SER A 95 -3.74 -2.06 -13.64
N VAL A 96 -4.72 -1.69 -14.47
CA VAL A 96 -6.16 -1.94 -14.23
C VAL A 96 -6.45 -3.42 -13.99
N GLN A 97 -5.72 -4.30 -14.68
CA GLN A 97 -5.87 -5.75 -14.52
C GLN A 97 -5.42 -6.20 -13.12
N ASN A 98 -4.25 -5.74 -12.66
CA ASN A 98 -3.74 -6.06 -11.33
C ASN A 98 -4.55 -5.39 -10.22
N GLU A 99 -5.02 -4.16 -10.43
CA GLU A 99 -5.94 -3.48 -9.53
C GLU A 99 -7.24 -4.29 -9.34
N SER A 100 -7.81 -4.82 -10.43
CA SER A 100 -8.99 -5.69 -10.39
C SER A 100 -8.71 -7.00 -9.64
N ARG A 101 -7.57 -7.66 -9.92
CA ARG A 101 -7.16 -8.87 -9.18
C ARG A 101 -7.02 -8.58 -7.69
N ALA A 102 -6.36 -7.48 -7.32
CA ALA A 102 -6.16 -7.10 -5.93
C ALA A 102 -7.48 -6.78 -5.21
N PHE A 103 -8.39 -6.08 -5.89
CA PHE A 103 -9.73 -5.83 -5.36
C PHE A 103 -10.49 -7.14 -5.10
N ASN A 104 -10.50 -8.05 -6.07
CA ASN A 104 -11.20 -9.33 -5.95
C ASN A 104 -10.57 -10.25 -4.88
N ALA A 105 -9.25 -10.17 -4.69
CA ALA A 105 -8.53 -10.93 -3.67
C ALA A 105 -8.74 -10.40 -2.23
N GLY A 106 -9.35 -9.21 -2.04
CA GLY A 106 -9.52 -8.61 -0.71
C GLY A 106 -8.27 -7.87 -0.20
N ALA A 107 -7.47 -7.31 -1.11
CA ALA A 107 -6.24 -6.59 -0.76
C ALA A 107 -6.51 -5.37 0.14
N ILE A 108 -7.66 -4.70 -0.01
CA ILE A 108 -8.03 -3.54 0.81
C ILE A 108 -8.12 -3.95 2.28
N GLU A 109 -8.90 -4.99 2.59
CA GLU A 109 -9.09 -5.50 3.95
C GLU A 109 -7.78 -6.03 4.54
N ALA A 110 -6.95 -6.70 3.74
CA ALA A 110 -5.64 -7.17 4.17
C ALA A 110 -4.71 -6.00 4.55
N VAL A 111 -4.71 -4.91 3.75
CA VAL A 111 -3.92 -3.70 4.07
C VAL A 111 -4.45 -3.01 5.32
N VAL A 112 -5.77 -2.89 5.52
CA VAL A 112 -6.33 -2.33 6.76
C VAL A 112 -5.96 -3.17 7.98
N THR A 113 -5.99 -4.49 7.84
CA THR A 113 -5.57 -5.41 8.91
C THR A 113 -4.11 -5.21 9.26
N ALA A 114 -3.22 -5.14 8.25
CA ALA A 114 -1.80 -4.86 8.46
C ALA A 114 -1.56 -3.53 9.20
N MET A 115 -2.27 -2.47 8.79
CA MET A 115 -2.19 -1.16 9.47
C MET A 115 -2.67 -1.23 10.91
N SER A 116 -3.72 -1.99 11.19
CA SER A 116 -4.31 -2.10 12.52
C SER A 116 -3.44 -2.93 13.47
N VAL A 117 -2.91 -4.06 13.00
CA VAL A 117 -2.05 -4.97 13.79
C VAL A 117 -0.68 -4.34 14.06
N HIS A 118 -0.11 -3.64 13.07
CA HIS A 118 1.21 -3.00 13.18
C HIS A 118 1.10 -1.47 13.26
N ALA A 119 0.18 -0.98 14.09
CA ALA A 119 -0.12 0.44 14.24
C ALA A 119 1.10 1.29 14.66
N ASP A 120 2.02 0.70 15.42
CA ASP A 120 3.22 1.37 15.93
C ASP A 120 4.44 1.25 14.99
N CYS A 121 4.35 0.49 13.88
CA CYS A 121 5.43 0.37 12.91
C CYS A 121 5.29 1.39 11.77
N ALA A 122 6.09 2.45 11.82
CA ALA A 122 6.06 3.52 10.83
C ALA A 122 6.27 3.03 9.38
N LEU A 123 7.13 2.02 9.17
CA LEU A 123 7.40 1.46 7.84
C LEU A 123 6.19 0.73 7.24
N VAL A 124 5.45 -0.02 8.08
CA VAL A 124 4.19 -0.65 7.67
C VAL A 124 3.17 0.44 7.36
N GLN A 125 3.01 1.43 8.23
CA GLN A 125 2.05 2.53 8.01
C GLN A 125 2.32 3.29 6.70
N GLU A 126 3.57 3.67 6.44
CA GLU A 126 3.94 4.38 5.21
C GLU A 126 3.67 3.51 3.98
N THR A 127 4.15 2.27 3.96
CA THR A 127 4.03 1.40 2.78
C THR A 127 2.58 1.00 2.52
N ALA A 128 1.82 0.69 3.57
CA ALA A 128 0.40 0.39 3.50
C ALA A 128 -0.43 1.58 2.99
N SER A 129 -0.12 2.80 3.44
CA SER A 129 -0.80 4.01 2.97
C SER A 129 -0.62 4.23 1.46
N VAL A 130 0.60 4.01 0.96
CA VAL A 130 0.87 4.12 -0.48
C VAL A 130 0.18 2.99 -1.27
N ALA A 131 0.16 1.77 -0.72
CA ALA A 131 -0.59 0.66 -1.33
C ALA A 131 -2.09 0.96 -1.40
N MET A 132 -2.68 1.47 -0.31
CA MET A 132 -4.10 1.86 -0.23
C MET A 132 -4.43 2.90 -1.30
N ARG A 133 -3.64 3.97 -1.40
CA ARG A 133 -3.80 4.99 -2.45
C ARG A 133 -3.82 4.38 -3.85
N ASN A 134 -2.87 3.51 -4.16
CA ASN A 134 -2.80 2.86 -5.48
C ASN A 134 -4.00 1.91 -5.71
N LEU A 135 -4.45 1.22 -4.66
CA LEU A 135 -5.60 0.32 -4.73
C LEU A 135 -6.93 1.05 -4.92
N THR A 136 -7.05 2.32 -4.52
CA THR A 136 -8.33 3.04 -4.55
C THR A 136 -8.37 4.21 -5.52
N GLY A 137 -7.22 4.70 -6.00
CA GLY A 137 -7.13 5.89 -6.84
C GLY A 137 -8.02 5.80 -8.07
N GLY A 138 -8.90 6.81 -8.26
CA GLY A 138 -9.76 6.93 -9.42
C GLY A 138 -10.89 5.88 -9.53
N ASN A 139 -11.15 5.07 -8.50
CA ASN A 139 -12.19 4.05 -8.53
C ASN A 139 -13.16 4.15 -7.34
N VAL A 140 -14.36 4.67 -7.62
CA VAL A 140 -15.42 4.90 -6.61
C VAL A 140 -15.84 3.62 -5.88
N LYS A 141 -15.87 2.47 -6.58
CA LYS A 141 -16.19 1.18 -5.94
C LYS A 141 -15.13 0.79 -4.93
N TYR A 142 -13.86 1.07 -5.23
CA TYR A 142 -12.72 0.69 -4.40
C TYR A 142 -12.62 1.64 -3.20
N THR A 143 -12.84 2.94 -3.40
CA THR A 143 -12.89 3.92 -2.30
C THR A 143 -14.04 3.63 -1.33
N ALA A 144 -15.23 3.28 -1.83
CA ALA A 144 -16.36 2.89 -0.98
C ALA A 144 -16.05 1.64 -0.14
N ARG A 145 -15.46 0.60 -0.76
CA ARG A 145 -15.05 -0.62 -0.04
C ARG A 145 -14.00 -0.33 1.02
N ALA A 146 -13.02 0.53 0.73
CA ALA A 146 -12.01 0.95 1.70
C ALA A 146 -12.62 1.68 2.89
N GLY A 147 -13.62 2.54 2.66
CA GLY A 147 -14.42 3.17 3.72
C GLY A 147 -15.12 2.18 4.62
N ILE A 148 -15.85 1.22 4.03
CA ILE A 148 -16.55 0.15 4.76
C ILE A 148 -15.58 -0.72 5.57
N SER A 149 -14.38 -0.94 5.03
CA SER A 149 -13.33 -1.76 5.67
C SER A 149 -12.61 -1.05 6.82
N GLY A 150 -12.88 0.24 7.07
CA GLY A 150 -12.22 1.02 8.12
C GLY A 150 -10.88 1.63 7.73
N ALA A 151 -10.58 1.75 6.43
CA ALA A 151 -9.30 2.29 5.95
C ALA A 151 -9.09 3.75 6.34
N VAL A 152 -10.16 4.56 6.35
CA VAL A 152 -10.09 5.98 6.72
C VAL A 152 -9.67 6.13 8.18
N GLU A 153 -10.29 5.37 9.07
CA GLU A 153 -10.01 5.39 10.50
C GLU A 153 -8.59 4.88 10.79
N ALA A 154 -8.14 3.81 10.12
CA ALA A 154 -6.79 3.28 10.24
C ALA A 154 -5.72 4.29 9.78
N LEU A 155 -5.96 4.98 8.65
CA LEU A 155 -5.09 6.04 8.15
C LEU A 155 -5.01 7.22 9.13
N VAL A 156 -6.15 7.74 9.59
CA VAL A 156 -6.18 8.86 10.54
C VAL A 156 -5.46 8.50 11.85
N GLU A 157 -5.59 7.25 12.29
CA GLU A 157 -4.86 6.77 13.46
C GLU A 157 -3.35 6.64 13.21
N ALA A 158 -2.92 6.24 12.01
CA ALA A 158 -1.50 6.29 11.63
C ALA A 158 -0.93 7.72 11.71
N MET A 159 -1.69 8.73 11.27
CA MET A 159 -1.29 10.14 11.43
C MET A 159 -1.18 10.53 12.91
N ARG A 160 -2.05 10.02 13.77
CA ARG A 160 -2.06 10.32 15.21
C ARG A 160 -0.84 9.72 15.91
N ARG A 161 -0.49 8.48 15.60
CA ARG A 161 0.63 7.75 16.23
C ARG A 161 2.00 8.24 15.74
N HIS A 162 2.10 8.61 14.46
CA HIS A 162 3.38 8.90 13.81
C HIS A 162 3.54 10.39 13.47
N THR A 163 3.32 11.28 14.45
CA THR A 163 3.38 12.74 14.23
C THR A 163 4.74 13.21 13.72
N GLU A 164 5.82 12.58 14.17
CA GLU A 164 7.20 12.95 13.83
C GLU A 164 7.70 12.33 12.52
N SER A 165 6.95 11.40 11.92
CA SER A 165 7.35 10.75 10.67
C SER A 165 6.81 11.48 9.45
N PRO A 166 7.61 12.29 8.73
CA PRO A 166 7.13 12.97 7.54
C PRO A 166 6.72 12.00 6.42
N GLY A 167 7.34 10.81 6.36
CA GLY A 167 6.98 9.74 5.44
C GLY A 167 5.53 9.32 5.64
N VAL A 168 5.18 8.91 6.87
CA VAL A 168 3.82 8.51 7.24
C VAL A 168 2.83 9.67 7.06
N GLN A 169 3.14 10.86 7.56
CA GLN A 169 2.23 12.02 7.43
C GLN A 169 1.89 12.30 5.96
N SER A 170 2.90 12.36 5.09
CA SER A 170 2.67 12.64 3.67
C SER A 170 1.97 11.50 2.93
N SER A 171 2.34 10.24 3.17
CA SER A 171 1.69 9.10 2.51
C SER A 171 0.23 8.95 2.92
N VAL A 172 -0.06 9.16 4.21
CA VAL A 172 -1.42 9.05 4.73
C VAL A 172 -2.31 10.16 4.21
N MET A 173 -1.87 11.42 4.27
CA MET A 173 -2.69 12.53 3.76
C MET A 173 -2.99 12.39 2.27
N CYS A 174 -2.02 11.89 1.50
CA CYS A 174 -2.22 11.55 0.10
C CYS A 174 -3.27 10.45 -0.08
N ALA A 175 -3.20 9.37 0.70
CA ALA A 175 -4.19 8.29 0.63
C ALA A 175 -5.59 8.75 1.05
N LEU A 176 -5.69 9.57 2.10
CA LEU A 176 -6.95 10.17 2.53
C LEU A 176 -7.57 11.04 1.45
N TYR A 177 -6.78 11.88 0.76
CA TYR A 177 -7.27 12.70 -0.35
C TYR A 177 -8.03 11.85 -1.38
N PHE A 178 -7.39 10.78 -1.89
CA PHE A 178 -8.00 9.89 -2.88
C PHE A 178 -9.19 9.10 -2.34
N LEU A 179 -9.19 8.72 -1.06
CA LEU A 179 -10.33 8.04 -0.45
C LEU A 179 -11.54 8.96 -0.30
N THR A 180 -11.31 10.25 -0.11
CA THR A 180 -12.35 11.27 0.04
C THR A 180 -12.78 11.90 -1.29
N GLU A 181 -12.02 11.68 -2.37
CA GLU A 181 -12.34 12.17 -3.71
C GLU A 181 -13.68 11.58 -4.19
N ASP A 182 -14.64 12.47 -4.46
CA ASP A 182 -16.02 12.14 -4.85
C ASP A 182 -16.73 11.12 -3.94
N ASN A 183 -16.31 11.02 -2.67
CA ASN A 183 -16.88 10.09 -1.70
C ASN A 183 -17.25 10.83 -0.39
N VAL A 184 -18.52 11.20 -0.30
CA VAL A 184 -19.07 11.95 0.84
C VAL A 184 -18.98 11.14 2.14
N GLU A 185 -19.26 9.84 2.11
CA GLU A 185 -19.20 8.99 3.29
C GLU A 185 -17.78 8.93 3.87
N ASN A 186 -16.77 8.74 3.02
CA ASN A 186 -15.37 8.76 3.43
C ASN A 186 -14.93 10.15 3.91
N THR A 187 -15.41 11.22 3.28
CA THR A 187 -15.19 12.59 3.75
C THR A 187 -15.73 12.79 5.16
N THR A 188 -16.96 12.35 5.42
CA THR A 188 -17.57 12.39 6.76
C THR A 188 -16.78 11.56 7.77
N ARG A 189 -16.36 10.33 7.42
CA ARG A 189 -15.51 9.48 8.26
C ARG A 189 -14.19 10.17 8.60
N ALA A 190 -13.52 10.76 7.62
CA ALA A 190 -12.24 11.44 7.80
C ALA A 190 -12.37 12.65 8.73
N LEU A 191 -13.44 13.44 8.57
CA LEU A 191 -13.74 14.57 9.45
C LEU A 191 -14.03 14.12 10.88
N HIS A 192 -14.88 13.11 11.07
CA HIS A 192 -15.19 12.56 12.40
C HIS A 192 -13.97 11.96 13.10
N ALA A 193 -13.10 11.25 12.36
CA ALA A 193 -11.87 10.69 12.91
C ALA A 193 -10.83 11.77 13.26
N GLY A 194 -10.99 13.00 12.75
CA GLY A 194 -10.17 14.16 13.08
C GLY A 194 -9.05 14.48 12.07
N ALA A 195 -9.17 14.02 10.82
CA ALA A 195 -8.18 14.24 9.76
C ALA A 195 -7.82 15.73 9.58
N LYS A 196 -8.82 16.62 9.57
CA LYS A 196 -8.62 18.08 9.43
C LYS A 196 -7.74 18.68 10.52
N ARG A 197 -7.91 18.23 11.77
CA ARG A 197 -7.09 18.68 12.91
C ARG A 197 -5.65 18.16 12.79
N LEU A 198 -5.48 16.89 12.42
CA LEU A 198 -4.16 16.28 12.29
C LEU A 198 -3.38 16.83 11.09
N ALA A 199 -4.02 17.11 9.96
CA ALA A 199 -3.37 17.75 8.81
C ALA A 199 -2.85 19.15 9.16
N LYS A 200 -3.62 19.94 9.94
CA LYS A 200 -3.15 21.23 10.48
C LYS A 200 -1.98 21.07 11.47
N ALA A 201 -1.97 20.01 12.27
CA ALA A 201 -0.85 19.71 13.16
C ALA A 201 0.41 19.31 12.37
N ALA A 202 0.26 18.52 11.31
CA ALA A 202 1.36 18.12 10.43
C ALA A 202 2.01 19.34 9.75
N LEU A 203 1.23 20.35 9.34
CA LEU A 203 1.76 21.62 8.81
C LEU A 203 2.64 22.36 9.82
N LYS A 204 2.29 22.31 11.11
CA LYS A 204 3.06 22.95 12.19
C LYS A 204 4.30 22.16 12.56
N ALA A 205 4.21 20.83 12.58
CA ALA A 205 5.32 19.94 12.94
C ALA A 205 6.38 19.85 11.83
N HIS A 206 5.98 19.94 10.56
CA HIS A 206 6.86 19.75 9.40
C HIS A 206 6.89 20.95 8.43
N PRO A 207 7.14 22.19 8.87
CA PRO A 207 6.98 23.38 8.04
C PRO A 207 7.97 23.44 6.86
N SER A 208 9.12 22.79 6.96
CA SER A 208 10.15 22.74 5.91
C SER A 208 10.00 21.53 4.97
N ASN A 209 9.17 20.53 5.33
CA ASN A 209 8.96 19.37 4.48
C ASN A 209 7.93 19.68 3.39
N LYS A 210 8.42 20.01 2.19
CA LYS A 210 7.60 20.38 1.04
C LYS A 210 6.50 19.35 0.72
N ARG A 211 6.78 18.06 0.89
CA ARG A 211 5.80 17.01 0.61
C ARG A 211 4.69 17.01 1.64
N VAL A 212 5.01 17.01 2.93
CA VAL A 212 3.99 17.10 4.00
C VAL A 212 3.15 18.36 3.84
N VAL A 213 3.78 19.51 3.54
CA VAL A 213 3.07 20.78 3.35
C VAL A 213 2.10 20.73 2.17
N ARG A 214 2.52 20.15 1.04
CA ARG A 214 1.66 19.98 -0.13
C ARG A 214 0.46 19.09 0.19
N GLU A 215 0.71 17.85 0.62
CA GLU A 215 -0.36 16.88 0.87
C GLU A 215 -1.34 17.36 1.94
N ALA A 216 -0.86 18.06 2.97
CA ALA A 216 -1.73 18.64 3.99
C ALA A 216 -2.65 19.74 3.43
N ARG A 217 -2.14 20.60 2.55
CA ARG A 217 -2.94 21.67 1.92
C ARG A 217 -3.95 21.11 0.94
N ASP A 218 -3.55 20.14 0.13
CA ASP A 218 -4.43 19.47 -0.83
C ASP A 218 -5.58 18.79 -0.09
N LEU A 219 -5.27 17.99 0.94
CA LEU A 219 -6.29 17.35 1.77
C LEU A 219 -7.20 18.38 2.45
N LEU A 220 -6.64 19.42 3.08
CA LEU A 220 -7.42 20.45 3.78
C LEU A 220 -8.31 21.27 2.85
N THR A 221 -7.95 21.45 1.59
CA THR A 221 -8.78 22.14 0.59
C THR A 221 -9.92 21.23 0.13
N HIS A 222 -9.64 19.92 0.05
CA HIS A 222 -10.59 18.91 -0.41
C HIS A 222 -11.68 18.58 0.63
N ILE A 223 -11.30 18.36 1.90
CA ILE A 223 -12.25 17.99 2.97
C ILE A 223 -12.71 19.21 3.81
N GLY A 224 -12.21 20.41 3.48
CA GLY A 224 -12.25 21.61 4.33
C GLY A 224 -13.53 22.39 4.25
#